data_AF-A0A960KGU4-F1
#
_entry.id   AF-A0A960KGU4-F1
#
_cell.length_a   1.000
_cell.length_b   1.000
_cell.length_c   1.000
_cell.angle_alpha   90.00
_cell.angle_beta   90.00
_cell.angle_gamma   90.00
#
_symmetry.space_group_name_H-M   'P 1'
#
loop_
_entity.id
_entity.type
_entity.pdbx_description
1 polymer ?
#
loop_
_entity_poly.entity_id
_entity_poly.type
_entity_poly.pdbx_seq_one_letter_code
_entity_poly.pdbx_strand_id
1 'polypeptide(L)'
;MDGVAKVTLLKRVLKKTLKDLDGPVGVLVFGGQRRGDCQDVYWLNTGAGQDQEELMMGIDGLNPKGTAPISLAITQALETLAADGRVLLISTSLESCEGDGCAVINAARSNFPDRDISVIGLDLQGMDPVDLECLAQRGSYWDVGDAAQLESALTSWFQPGDRGVLNVTAKIGGAIADVIISITDLSDEKAVTAVRTYNDPATNPRVTSLPPGSYRLDFRPLSTRGVLPDPQIVQIEPGKVTPVELNLNAGSVVVKVTRNGQLSDAAVQVFRDGKRRAIAVGRTYTLAEHNPKTLQVLSGTYDVEIASVELGGDVRHRWNQVVVGEEPLVLSHDFKSGLLRLGGKRDGKLTDMTVTIEKAPNVLIESRTYVSEDTNPRQFILEPGDYDIRVVEVESGTKKQLHVQVTAEGMIEKWLDFP
;
A
#
# COMPACT_ATOMS: atom_id res chain seq x y z
N MET A 1 -5.40 10.81 -26.63
CA MET A 1 -3.95 11.02 -26.40
C MET A 1 -3.52 12.25 -27.19
N ASP A 2 -3.09 13.33 -26.52
CA ASP A 2 -2.58 14.57 -27.16
C ASP A 2 -3.49 15.21 -28.24
N GLY A 3 -4.82 15.01 -28.15
CA GLY A 3 -5.78 15.48 -29.16
C GLY A 3 -5.72 14.78 -30.53
N VAL A 4 -4.92 13.71 -30.66
CA VAL A 4 -4.72 12.95 -31.91
C VAL A 4 -5.36 11.56 -31.79
N ALA A 5 -5.87 11.01 -32.90
CA ALA A 5 -6.40 9.65 -32.94
C ALA A 5 -5.31 8.61 -32.59
N LYS A 6 -5.64 7.61 -31.78
CA LYS A 6 -4.69 6.58 -31.30
C LYS A 6 -3.90 5.92 -32.43
N VAL A 7 -4.58 5.56 -33.52
CA VAL A 7 -3.93 4.95 -34.70
C VAL A 7 -2.93 5.90 -35.36
N THR A 8 -3.23 7.19 -35.43
CA THR A 8 -2.32 8.18 -36.03
C THR A 8 -1.05 8.32 -35.19
N LEU A 9 -1.19 8.31 -33.87
CA LEU A 9 -0.05 8.29 -32.96
C LEU A 9 0.79 7.02 -33.14
N LEU A 10 0.14 5.85 -33.12
CA LEU A 10 0.80 4.55 -33.27
C LEU A 10 1.58 4.46 -34.58
N LYS A 11 0.97 4.81 -35.72
CA LYS A 11 1.63 4.82 -37.03
C LYS A 11 2.89 5.66 -37.03
N ARG A 12 2.79 6.90 -36.53
CA ARG A 12 3.91 7.84 -36.49
C ARG A 12 5.08 7.29 -35.68
N VAL A 13 4.80 6.77 -34.48
CA VAL A 13 5.83 6.23 -33.60
C VAL A 13 6.43 4.94 -34.17
N LEU A 14 5.61 4.00 -34.64
CA LEU A 14 6.09 2.76 -35.26
C LEU A 14 6.99 3.03 -36.47
N LYS A 15 6.58 3.93 -37.37
CA LYS A 15 7.40 4.28 -38.54
C LYS A 15 8.75 4.88 -38.13
N LYS A 16 8.75 5.76 -37.13
CA LYS A 16 9.99 6.33 -36.59
C LYS A 16 10.89 5.22 -36.04
N THR A 17 10.36 4.33 -35.20
CA THR A 17 11.14 3.27 -34.57
C THR A 17 11.64 2.22 -35.56
N LEU A 18 10.80 1.78 -36.50
CA LEU A 18 11.16 0.76 -37.49
C LEU A 18 12.09 1.28 -38.59
N LYS A 19 12.15 2.60 -38.78
CA LYS A 19 13.09 3.21 -39.73
C LYS A 19 14.55 2.99 -39.32
N ASP A 20 14.81 3.06 -38.02
CA ASP A 20 16.15 3.04 -37.44
C ASP A 20 16.53 1.65 -36.89
N LEU A 21 15.73 0.63 -37.18
CA LEU A 21 15.92 -0.71 -36.65
C LEU A 21 16.78 -1.58 -37.57
N ASP A 22 17.81 -2.19 -36.99
CA ASP A 22 18.61 -3.22 -37.64
C ASP A 22 18.05 -4.62 -37.38
N GLY A 23 17.88 -5.42 -38.44
CA GLY A 23 17.45 -6.82 -38.37
C GLY A 23 16.03 -7.10 -38.90
N PRO A 24 15.65 -8.38 -39.02
CA PRO A 24 14.35 -8.76 -39.57
C PRO A 24 13.22 -8.51 -38.57
N VAL A 25 12.21 -7.73 -38.98
CA VAL A 25 10.97 -7.55 -38.23
C VAL A 25 9.76 -7.87 -39.08
N GLY A 26 8.90 -8.75 -38.57
CA GLY A 26 7.57 -9.01 -39.11
C GLY A 26 6.50 -8.21 -38.38
N VAL A 27 5.49 -7.76 -39.11
CA VAL A 27 4.36 -6.97 -38.63
C VAL A 27 3.08 -7.69 -39.04
N LEU A 28 2.44 -8.28 -38.03
CA LEU A 28 1.11 -8.86 -38.13
C LEU A 28 0.08 -7.83 -37.66
N VAL A 29 -1.00 -7.69 -38.42
CA VAL A 29 -2.10 -6.78 -38.11
C VAL A 29 -3.36 -7.58 -37.87
N PHE A 30 -4.14 -7.17 -36.87
CA PHE A 30 -5.48 -7.68 -36.64
C PHE A 30 -6.52 -6.56 -36.69
N GLY A 31 -7.73 -6.87 -37.14
CA GLY A 31 -8.87 -5.94 -37.09
C GLY A 31 -8.80 -4.73 -38.03
N GLY A 32 -7.98 -4.81 -39.08
CA GLY A 32 -7.65 -3.70 -39.97
C GLY A 32 -8.42 -3.66 -41.30
N GLN A 33 -8.95 -4.79 -41.78
CA GLN A 33 -9.57 -4.89 -43.12
C GLN A 33 -11.08 -5.12 -43.05
N ARG A 34 -11.54 -6.03 -42.20
CA ARG A 34 -12.92 -6.54 -42.21
C ARG A 34 -13.60 -6.27 -40.87
N ARG A 35 -14.64 -5.44 -40.89
CA ARG A 35 -15.42 -5.10 -39.69
C ARG A 35 -16.21 -6.33 -39.22
N GLY A 36 -16.05 -6.71 -37.95
CA GLY A 36 -16.78 -7.81 -37.31
C GLY A 36 -16.23 -9.20 -37.61
N ASP A 37 -15.11 -9.32 -38.33
CA ASP A 37 -14.55 -10.62 -38.72
C ASP A 37 -13.45 -11.06 -37.75
N CYS A 38 -13.72 -12.13 -37.00
CA CYS A 38 -12.78 -12.71 -36.06
C CYS A 38 -11.63 -13.51 -36.71
N GLN A 39 -11.63 -13.61 -38.04
CA GLN A 39 -10.52 -14.11 -38.84
C GLN A 39 -9.72 -12.97 -39.49
N ASP A 40 -9.95 -11.72 -39.10
CA ASP A 40 -9.26 -10.55 -39.65
C ASP A 40 -7.85 -10.38 -39.09
N VAL A 41 -6.94 -11.25 -39.53
CA VAL A 41 -5.52 -11.26 -39.19
C VAL A 41 -4.73 -11.41 -40.48
N TYR A 42 -3.75 -10.52 -40.72
CA TYR A 42 -2.93 -10.55 -41.93
C TYR A 42 -1.53 -9.99 -41.67
N TRP A 43 -0.55 -10.53 -42.39
CA TRP A 43 0.81 -10.00 -42.38
C TRP A 43 0.91 -8.82 -43.32
N LEU A 44 1.43 -7.69 -42.84
CA LEU A 44 2.02 -6.70 -43.74
C LEU A 44 3.32 -7.26 -44.34
N ASN A 45 4.01 -8.09 -43.56
CA ASN A 45 5.44 -8.28 -43.69
C ASN A 45 5.89 -9.42 -42.75
N THR A 46 6.78 -10.32 -43.19
CA THR A 46 7.27 -11.45 -42.35
C THR A 46 8.73 -11.30 -41.92
N GLY A 47 9.37 -10.16 -42.25
CA GLY A 47 10.72 -9.79 -41.81
C GLY A 47 11.86 -10.14 -42.78
N ALA A 48 11.90 -11.34 -43.38
CA ALA A 48 13.02 -11.72 -44.24
C ALA A 48 12.95 -11.08 -45.64
N GLY A 49 14.01 -10.34 -46.03
CA GLY A 49 14.23 -9.89 -47.42
C GLY A 49 13.28 -8.81 -47.92
N GLN A 50 12.80 -7.92 -47.04
CA GLN A 50 11.70 -7.01 -47.36
C GLN A 50 12.09 -5.57 -47.68
N ASP A 51 11.24 -4.93 -48.47
CA ASP A 51 11.31 -3.51 -48.81
C ASP A 51 10.78 -2.66 -47.65
N GLN A 52 11.66 -1.85 -47.08
CA GLN A 52 11.33 -0.95 -45.97
C GLN A 52 10.27 0.07 -46.39
N GLU A 53 10.24 0.49 -47.66
CA GLU A 53 9.25 1.43 -48.20
C GLU A 53 7.85 0.79 -48.24
N GLU A 54 7.75 -0.47 -48.66
CA GLU A 54 6.49 -1.23 -48.68
C GLU A 54 5.91 -1.39 -47.27
N LEU A 55 6.75 -1.70 -46.28
CA LEU A 55 6.33 -1.76 -44.88
C LEU A 55 5.83 -0.40 -44.39
N MET A 56 6.54 0.70 -44.69
CA MET A 56 6.10 2.05 -44.31
C MET A 56 4.75 2.41 -44.93
N MET A 57 4.52 2.07 -46.21
CA MET A 57 3.25 2.26 -46.89
C MET A 57 2.13 1.41 -46.27
N GLY A 58 2.42 0.16 -45.93
CA GLY A 58 1.49 -0.73 -45.21
C GLY A 58 1.06 -0.16 -43.86
N ILE A 59 2.00 0.39 -43.10
CA ILE A 59 1.72 1.06 -41.82
C ILE A 59 0.88 2.33 -42.04
N ASP A 60 1.18 3.14 -43.05
CA ASP A 60 0.36 4.32 -43.39
C ASP A 60 -1.08 3.95 -43.75
N GLY A 61 -1.29 2.77 -44.35
CA GLY A 61 -2.59 2.24 -44.73
C GLY A 61 -3.48 1.73 -43.59
N LEU A 62 -2.94 1.53 -42.37
CA LEU A 62 -3.69 0.91 -41.28
C LEU A 62 -4.96 1.69 -40.92
N ASN A 63 -6.11 1.02 -40.87
CA ASN A 63 -7.38 1.68 -40.59
C ASN A 63 -8.28 0.78 -39.70
N PRO A 64 -8.11 0.83 -38.37
CA PRO A 64 -8.81 -0.05 -37.43
C PRO A 64 -10.33 -0.06 -37.65
N LYS A 65 -10.91 -1.26 -37.73
CA LYS A 65 -12.35 -1.47 -37.96
C LYS A 65 -13.12 -1.88 -36.70
N GLY A 66 -12.44 -2.06 -35.58
CA GLY A 66 -13.04 -2.25 -34.25
C GLY A 66 -13.21 -3.70 -33.79
N THR A 67 -12.66 -4.68 -34.50
CA THR A 67 -12.62 -6.10 -34.08
C THR A 67 -11.20 -6.46 -33.69
N ALA A 68 -11.00 -7.20 -32.58
CA ALA A 68 -9.68 -7.52 -32.05
C ALA A 68 -9.52 -9.02 -31.75
N PRO A 69 -9.25 -9.86 -32.76
CA PRO A 69 -8.98 -11.29 -32.58
C PRO A 69 -7.55 -11.53 -32.07
N ILE A 70 -7.27 -11.09 -30.84
CA ILE A 70 -5.91 -11.07 -30.25
C ILE A 70 -5.34 -12.49 -30.13
N SER A 71 -6.16 -13.44 -29.69
CA SER A 71 -5.79 -14.85 -29.49
C SER A 71 -5.32 -15.50 -30.80
N LEU A 72 -6.04 -15.21 -31.90
CA LEU A 72 -5.67 -15.68 -33.25
C LEU A 72 -4.37 -15.02 -33.72
N ALA A 73 -4.21 -13.71 -33.52
CA ALA A 73 -3.02 -12.97 -33.91
C ALA A 73 -1.76 -13.49 -33.19
N ILE A 74 -1.87 -13.71 -31.87
CA ILE A 74 -0.78 -14.28 -31.07
C ILE A 74 -0.43 -15.69 -31.55
N THR A 75 -1.43 -16.53 -31.83
CA THR A 75 -1.21 -17.89 -32.33
C THR A 75 -0.40 -17.87 -33.62
N GLN A 76 -0.83 -17.08 -34.62
CA GLN A 76 -0.12 -16.97 -35.90
C GLN A 76 1.28 -16.37 -35.76
N ALA A 77 1.44 -15.38 -34.87
CA ALA A 77 2.75 -14.79 -34.60
C ALA A 77 3.70 -15.83 -34.02
N LEU A 78 3.26 -16.62 -33.03
CA LEU A 78 4.07 -17.67 -32.39
C LEU A 78 4.42 -18.81 -33.36
N GLU A 79 3.49 -19.21 -34.23
CA GLU A 79 3.73 -20.25 -35.25
C GLU A 79 4.78 -19.81 -36.30
N THR A 80 4.82 -18.52 -36.62
CA THR A 80 5.75 -17.96 -37.63
C THR A 80 7.11 -17.57 -37.04
N LEU A 81 7.19 -17.38 -35.72
CA LEU A 81 8.37 -16.85 -35.06
C LEU A 81 9.57 -17.81 -35.16
N ALA A 82 10.75 -17.26 -35.41
CA ALA A 82 12.03 -17.99 -35.33
C ALA A 82 12.31 -18.48 -33.89
N ALA A 83 13.21 -19.46 -33.71
CA ALA A 83 13.51 -20.08 -32.42
C ALA A 83 13.85 -19.04 -31.32
N ASP A 84 14.61 -18.01 -31.68
CA ASP A 84 15.09 -16.90 -30.84
C ASP A 84 14.28 -15.59 -30.99
N GLY A 85 13.19 -15.62 -31.77
CA GLY A 85 12.37 -14.45 -31.99
C GLY A 85 11.57 -14.02 -30.74
N ARG A 86 11.20 -12.74 -30.70
CA ARG A 86 10.39 -12.14 -29.64
C ARG A 86 9.11 -11.55 -30.22
N VAL A 87 8.03 -11.51 -29.44
CA VAL A 87 6.74 -10.94 -29.86
C VAL A 87 6.42 -9.71 -29.02
N LEU A 88 5.98 -8.64 -29.70
CA LEU A 88 5.37 -7.47 -29.08
C LEU A 88 3.93 -7.34 -29.56
N LEU A 89 2.98 -7.50 -28.66
CA LEU A 89 1.59 -7.13 -28.92
C LEU A 89 1.41 -5.64 -28.62
N ILE A 90 0.86 -4.89 -29.57
CA ILE A 90 0.43 -3.52 -29.34
C ILE A 90 -1.07 -3.47 -29.55
N SER A 91 -1.84 -3.21 -28.49
CA SER A 91 -3.30 -3.24 -28.56
C SER A 91 -3.94 -1.98 -28.00
N THR A 92 -4.99 -1.50 -28.66
CA THR A 92 -5.85 -0.39 -28.21
C THR A 92 -7.16 -0.86 -27.60
N SER A 93 -7.38 -2.17 -27.54
CA SER A 93 -8.61 -2.80 -27.02
C SER A 93 -8.30 -4.16 -26.38
N LEU A 94 -9.29 -4.70 -25.66
CA LEU A 94 -9.29 -6.08 -25.23
C LEU A 94 -9.71 -7.03 -26.37
N GLU A 95 -9.58 -8.33 -26.11
CA GLU A 95 -10.07 -9.40 -26.99
C GLU A 95 -11.58 -9.24 -27.23
N SER A 96 -12.01 -9.34 -28.49
CA SER A 96 -13.42 -9.13 -28.88
C SER A 96 -14.03 -10.29 -29.66
N CYS A 97 -13.32 -11.42 -29.75
CA CYS A 97 -13.68 -12.57 -30.59
C CYS A 97 -13.79 -13.88 -29.82
N GLU A 98 -14.14 -13.80 -28.54
CA GLU A 98 -14.32 -14.95 -27.63
C GLU A 98 -13.08 -15.85 -27.50
N GLY A 99 -11.92 -15.37 -27.95
CA GLY A 99 -10.65 -16.03 -27.73
C GLY A 99 -10.17 -15.92 -26.28
N ASP A 100 -9.32 -16.85 -25.86
CA ASP A 100 -8.60 -16.76 -24.59
C ASP A 100 -7.10 -16.67 -24.89
N GLY A 101 -6.61 -15.43 -24.95
CA GLY A 101 -5.20 -15.18 -25.22
C GLY A 101 -4.30 -15.72 -24.12
N CYS A 102 -4.75 -15.71 -22.85
CA CYS A 102 -3.98 -16.26 -21.74
C CYS A 102 -3.79 -17.77 -21.90
N ALA A 103 -4.86 -18.49 -22.27
CA ALA A 103 -4.80 -19.92 -22.56
C ALA A 103 -3.87 -20.23 -23.74
N VAL A 104 -3.90 -19.41 -24.81
CA VAL A 104 -2.98 -19.53 -25.95
C VAL A 104 -1.52 -19.42 -25.48
N ILE A 105 -1.19 -18.40 -24.68
CA ILE A 105 0.17 -18.23 -24.14
C ILE A 105 0.56 -19.40 -23.24
N ASN A 106 -0.32 -19.83 -22.35
CA ASN A 106 -0.06 -20.94 -21.45
C ASN A 106 0.19 -22.25 -22.21
N ALA A 107 -0.59 -22.53 -23.26
CA ALA A 107 -0.37 -23.69 -24.11
C ALA A 107 0.95 -23.59 -24.88
N ALA A 108 1.26 -22.39 -25.41
CA ALA A 108 2.48 -22.15 -26.16
C ALA A 108 3.77 -22.36 -25.33
N ARG A 109 3.73 -22.10 -24.01
CA ARG A 109 4.90 -22.27 -23.11
C ARG A 109 5.52 -23.65 -23.14
N SER A 110 4.72 -24.69 -23.30
CA SER A 110 5.23 -26.07 -23.33
C SER A 110 6.10 -26.32 -24.56
N ASN A 111 5.78 -25.64 -25.67
CA ASN A 111 6.48 -25.77 -26.94
C ASN A 111 7.57 -24.68 -27.11
N PHE A 112 7.42 -23.56 -26.41
CA PHE A 112 8.27 -22.38 -26.55
C PHE A 112 8.65 -21.80 -25.17
N PRO A 113 9.47 -22.52 -24.40
CA PRO A 113 9.80 -22.14 -23.02
C PRO A 113 10.62 -20.85 -22.93
N ASP A 114 11.22 -20.37 -24.00
CA ASP A 114 12.06 -19.15 -23.98
C ASP A 114 11.46 -17.98 -24.79
N ARG A 115 10.23 -18.13 -25.29
CA ARG A 115 9.58 -17.07 -26.08
C ARG A 115 8.74 -16.16 -25.20
N ASP A 116 9.21 -14.94 -25.03
CA ASP A 116 8.50 -13.91 -24.29
C ASP A 116 7.60 -13.09 -25.21
N ILE A 117 6.34 -12.92 -24.79
CA ILE A 117 5.44 -11.91 -25.35
C ILE A 117 5.46 -10.71 -24.43
N SER A 118 5.80 -9.56 -24.97
CA SER A 118 5.60 -8.27 -24.32
C SER A 118 4.36 -7.59 -24.89
N VAL A 119 3.74 -6.73 -24.10
CA VAL A 119 2.47 -6.09 -24.45
C VAL A 119 2.56 -4.59 -24.17
N ILE A 120 2.13 -3.79 -25.14
CA ILE A 120 1.86 -2.36 -24.97
C ILE A 120 0.35 -2.15 -25.10
N GLY A 121 -0.28 -1.73 -24.01
CA GLY A 121 -1.66 -1.26 -23.97
C GLY A 121 -1.72 0.23 -24.29
N LEU A 122 -2.47 0.62 -25.32
CA LEU A 122 -2.59 2.01 -25.78
C LEU A 122 -3.88 2.66 -25.28
N ASP A 123 -3.72 3.48 -24.23
CA ASP A 123 -4.78 4.30 -23.64
C ASP A 123 -6.02 3.45 -23.31
N LEU A 124 -5.79 2.35 -22.58
CA LEU A 124 -6.82 1.38 -22.18
C LEU A 124 -7.66 1.87 -20.98
N GLN A 125 -7.76 3.19 -20.80
CA GLN A 125 -8.42 3.79 -19.65
C GLN A 125 -9.83 3.23 -19.46
N GLY A 126 -10.10 2.70 -18.26
CA GLY A 126 -11.39 2.10 -17.89
C GLY A 126 -11.56 0.62 -18.28
N MET A 127 -10.56 -0.01 -18.90
CA MET A 127 -10.51 -1.46 -19.15
C MET A 127 -9.71 -2.15 -18.05
N ASP A 128 -10.03 -3.42 -17.76
CA ASP A 128 -9.26 -4.21 -16.80
C ASP A 128 -7.94 -4.67 -17.46
N PRO A 129 -6.77 -4.22 -16.99
CA PRO A 129 -5.50 -4.63 -17.58
C PRO A 129 -5.23 -6.14 -17.45
N VAL A 130 -5.93 -6.89 -16.57
CA VAL A 130 -5.80 -8.36 -16.40
C VAL A 130 -5.71 -9.09 -17.73
N ASP A 131 -6.65 -8.79 -18.63
CA ASP A 131 -6.90 -9.56 -19.84
C ASP A 131 -5.73 -9.47 -20.84
N LEU A 132 -4.95 -8.41 -20.76
CA LEU A 132 -3.73 -8.23 -21.55
C LEU A 132 -2.47 -8.52 -20.73
N GLU A 133 -2.52 -8.31 -19.42
CA GLU A 133 -1.39 -8.50 -18.52
C GLU A 133 -0.97 -9.97 -18.45
N CYS A 134 -1.92 -10.91 -18.50
CA CYS A 134 -1.63 -12.35 -18.55
C CYS A 134 -0.76 -12.74 -19.75
N LEU A 135 -0.89 -12.01 -20.87
CA LEU A 135 -0.14 -12.29 -22.10
C LEU A 135 1.35 -11.96 -21.91
N ALA A 136 1.63 -10.98 -21.05
CA ALA A 136 2.96 -10.51 -20.70
C ALA A 136 3.53 -11.16 -19.43
N GLN A 137 3.15 -12.40 -19.13
CA GLN A 137 3.63 -13.12 -17.94
C GLN A 137 5.11 -13.50 -17.98
N ARG A 138 5.83 -13.37 -19.11
CA ARG A 138 7.31 -13.46 -19.12
C ARG A 138 8.00 -12.32 -19.86
N GLY A 139 7.25 -11.56 -20.65
CA GLY A 139 7.70 -10.28 -21.18
C GLY A 139 7.35 -9.11 -20.25
N SER A 140 7.34 -7.94 -20.86
CA SER A 140 6.99 -6.69 -20.18
C SER A 140 5.59 -6.24 -20.57
N TYR A 141 4.87 -5.65 -19.62
CA TYR A 141 3.61 -4.95 -19.89
C TYR A 141 3.83 -3.45 -19.68
N TRP A 142 3.44 -2.64 -20.67
CA TRP A 142 3.45 -1.19 -20.59
C TRP A 142 2.04 -0.67 -20.90
N ASP A 143 1.44 0.08 -19.97
CA ASP A 143 0.25 0.88 -20.25
C ASP A 143 0.71 2.30 -20.61
N VAL A 144 0.42 2.73 -21.84
CA VAL A 144 0.93 4.00 -22.38
C VAL A 144 -0.22 4.94 -22.70
N GLY A 145 -0.16 6.14 -22.14
CA GLY A 145 -1.14 7.22 -22.25
C GLY A 145 -0.76 8.33 -23.23
N ASP A 146 0.50 8.38 -23.67
CA ASP A 146 1.01 9.42 -24.57
C ASP A 146 2.11 8.91 -25.55
N ALA A 147 2.55 9.80 -26.44
CA ALA A 147 3.56 9.50 -27.44
C ALA A 147 4.93 9.16 -26.85
N ALA A 148 5.34 9.85 -25.79
CA ALA A 148 6.66 9.68 -25.19
C ALA A 148 6.76 8.32 -24.47
N GLN A 149 5.69 7.91 -23.79
CA GLN A 149 5.59 6.60 -23.15
C GLN A 149 5.60 5.47 -24.19
N LEU A 150 4.89 5.62 -25.31
CA LEU A 150 4.93 4.64 -26.41
C LEU A 150 6.34 4.52 -27.02
N GLU A 151 7.00 5.66 -27.29
CA GLU A 151 8.39 5.68 -27.79
C GLU A 151 9.36 5.00 -26.81
N SER A 152 9.22 5.27 -25.51
CA SER A 152 10.04 4.67 -24.47
C SER A 152 9.84 3.15 -24.37
N ALA A 153 8.58 2.68 -24.37
CA ALA A 153 8.26 1.26 -24.31
C ALA A 153 8.81 0.50 -25.53
N LEU A 154 8.63 1.05 -26.74
CA LEU A 154 9.17 0.45 -27.96
C LEU A 154 10.70 0.40 -27.94
N THR A 155 11.36 1.49 -27.57
CA THR A 155 12.82 1.54 -27.43
C THR A 155 13.32 0.48 -26.45
N SER A 156 12.66 0.37 -25.28
CA SER A 156 13.00 -0.65 -24.28
C SER A 156 12.78 -2.07 -24.78
N TRP A 157 11.82 -2.32 -25.67
CA TRP A 157 11.61 -3.65 -26.24
C TRP A 157 12.64 -3.99 -27.33
N PHE A 158 12.98 -3.04 -28.19
CA PHE A 158 13.99 -3.24 -29.24
C PHE A 158 15.42 -3.36 -28.70
N GLN A 159 15.69 -2.81 -27.52
CA GLN A 159 16.95 -2.98 -26.80
C GLN A 159 16.75 -3.93 -25.61
N PRO A 160 16.62 -5.26 -25.85
CA PRO A 160 16.39 -6.20 -24.77
C PRO A 160 17.48 -6.09 -23.70
N GLY A 161 18.73 -5.83 -24.10
CA GLY A 161 19.86 -5.77 -23.18
C GLY A 161 19.99 -7.04 -22.33
N ASP A 162 20.93 -6.98 -21.40
CA ASP A 162 21.16 -8.01 -20.41
C ASP A 162 20.14 -7.88 -19.27
N ARG A 163 18.88 -8.26 -19.49
CA ARG A 163 17.82 -8.13 -18.45
C ARG A 163 17.77 -9.32 -17.50
N GLY A 164 17.34 -9.04 -16.27
CA GLY A 164 16.97 -10.09 -15.32
C GLY A 164 15.45 -10.24 -15.22
N VAL A 165 15.02 -11.29 -14.54
CA VAL A 165 13.60 -11.64 -14.36
C VAL A 165 13.24 -11.50 -12.88
N LEU A 166 12.28 -10.64 -12.57
CA LEU A 166 11.65 -10.59 -11.25
C LEU A 166 10.46 -11.55 -11.24
N ASN A 167 10.41 -12.45 -10.26
CA ASN A 167 9.33 -13.43 -10.09
C ASN A 167 8.71 -13.27 -8.69
N VAL A 168 7.54 -12.65 -8.60
CA VAL A 168 6.87 -12.33 -7.34
C VAL A 168 5.68 -13.26 -7.10
N THR A 169 5.75 -14.02 -6.02
CA THR A 169 4.61 -14.76 -5.48
C THR A 169 4.05 -14.00 -4.29
N ALA A 170 2.74 -13.76 -4.26
CA ALA A 170 2.07 -13.21 -3.09
C ALA A 170 1.02 -14.19 -2.56
N LYS A 171 1.04 -14.43 -1.24
CA LYS A 171 0.10 -15.29 -0.54
C LYS A 171 -0.48 -14.60 0.69
N ILE A 172 -1.75 -14.85 0.98
CA ILE A 172 -2.41 -14.47 2.23
C ILE A 172 -2.95 -15.74 2.89
N GLY A 173 -2.53 -16.04 4.13
CA GLY A 173 -2.95 -17.26 4.84
C GLY A 173 -2.66 -18.55 4.05
N GLY A 174 -1.53 -18.58 3.33
CA GLY A 174 -1.12 -19.71 2.49
C GLY A 174 -1.77 -19.80 1.10
N ALA A 175 -2.87 -19.10 0.83
CA ALA A 175 -3.49 -19.03 -0.50
C ALA A 175 -2.88 -17.92 -1.35
N ILE A 176 -2.82 -18.08 -2.68
CA ILE A 176 -2.38 -16.99 -3.58
C ILE A 176 -3.25 -15.75 -3.41
N ALA A 177 -2.62 -14.58 -3.49
CA ALA A 177 -3.24 -13.32 -3.14
C ALA A 177 -3.05 -12.25 -4.22
N ASP A 178 -4.09 -11.44 -4.37
CA ASP A 178 -4.13 -10.27 -5.23
C ASP A 178 -3.46 -9.06 -4.58
N VAL A 179 -2.25 -8.77 -5.05
CA VAL A 179 -1.37 -7.71 -4.56
C VAL A 179 -0.84 -6.91 -5.73
N ILE A 180 -0.90 -5.59 -5.61
CA ILE A 180 -0.18 -4.68 -6.52
C ILE A 180 1.23 -4.48 -5.99
N ILE A 181 2.23 -4.62 -6.86
CA ILE A 181 3.65 -4.39 -6.59
C ILE A 181 4.07 -3.18 -7.41
N SER A 182 4.33 -2.06 -6.75
CA SER A 182 4.97 -0.89 -7.35
C SER A 182 6.49 -1.08 -7.31
N ILE A 183 7.14 -0.93 -8.47
CA ILE A 183 8.58 -1.15 -8.64
C ILE A 183 9.25 0.20 -8.87
N THR A 184 10.18 0.58 -7.99
CA THR A 184 10.97 1.81 -8.06
C THR A 184 12.44 1.48 -8.28
N ASP A 185 13.07 2.10 -9.28
CA ASP A 185 14.52 2.04 -9.48
C ASP A 185 15.21 2.88 -8.40
N LEU A 186 16.13 2.28 -7.66
CA LEU A 186 16.82 2.97 -6.56
C LEU A 186 17.97 3.86 -7.02
N SER A 187 18.37 3.79 -8.29
CA SER A 187 19.44 4.63 -8.83
C SER A 187 19.00 6.08 -9.04
N ASP A 188 17.73 6.30 -9.42
CA ASP A 188 17.16 7.62 -9.66
C ASP A 188 15.82 7.88 -8.94
N GLU A 189 15.41 6.95 -8.07
CA GLU A 189 14.15 6.94 -7.30
C GLU A 189 12.88 7.07 -8.16
N LYS A 190 12.92 6.69 -9.44
CA LYS A 190 11.74 6.74 -10.30
C LYS A 190 10.95 5.44 -10.31
N ALA A 191 9.62 5.59 -10.37
CA ALA A 191 8.73 4.48 -10.62
C ALA A 191 9.01 3.93 -12.03
N VAL A 192 9.29 2.63 -12.09
CA VAL A 192 9.54 1.90 -13.34
C VAL A 192 8.22 1.40 -13.91
N THR A 193 7.48 0.67 -13.08
CA THR A 193 6.19 0.06 -13.43
C THR A 193 5.46 -0.39 -12.17
N ALA A 194 4.21 -0.81 -12.31
CA ALA A 194 3.48 -1.55 -11.30
C ALA A 194 2.91 -2.83 -11.92
N VAL A 195 3.06 -3.96 -11.22
CA VAL A 195 2.54 -5.26 -11.64
C VAL A 195 1.57 -5.79 -10.60
N ARG A 196 0.68 -6.70 -10.99
CA ARG A 196 -0.33 -7.26 -10.07
C ARG A 196 -0.34 -8.78 -10.15
N THR A 197 -0.42 -9.45 -9.00
CA THR A 197 -0.39 -10.92 -8.92
C THR A 197 -1.75 -11.57 -9.16
N TYR A 198 -2.86 -10.90 -8.84
CA TYR A 198 -4.22 -11.46 -8.87
C TYR A 198 -4.40 -12.74 -8.02
N ASN A 199 -5.64 -13.22 -7.95
CA ASN A 199 -6.01 -14.47 -7.25
C ASN A 199 -6.08 -15.67 -8.22
N ASP A 200 -5.31 -15.65 -9.31
CA ASP A 200 -5.35 -16.70 -10.34
C ASP A 200 -3.97 -17.36 -10.47
N PRO A 201 -3.85 -18.70 -10.40
CA PRO A 201 -2.58 -19.40 -10.60
C PRO A 201 -1.95 -19.18 -11.98
N ALA A 202 -2.74 -18.77 -12.98
CA ALA A 202 -2.21 -18.39 -14.28
C ALA A 202 -1.33 -17.15 -14.14
N THR A 203 -1.73 -16.13 -13.37
CA THR A 203 -1.02 -14.84 -13.24
C THR A 203 -0.20 -14.69 -11.95
N ASN A 204 -0.32 -15.64 -11.02
CA ASN A 204 0.42 -15.73 -9.78
C ASN A 204 1.25 -17.05 -9.75
N PRO A 205 2.59 -16.99 -9.83
CA PRO A 205 3.42 -15.80 -9.60
C PRO A 205 3.43 -14.80 -10.76
N ARG A 206 3.59 -13.53 -10.40
CA ARG A 206 3.78 -12.46 -11.37
C ARG A 206 5.24 -12.37 -11.76
N VAL A 207 5.51 -12.57 -13.04
CA VAL A 207 6.85 -12.47 -13.59
C VAL A 207 6.95 -11.23 -14.49
N THR A 208 8.06 -10.50 -14.40
CA THR A 208 8.36 -9.33 -15.23
C THR A 208 9.85 -9.18 -15.47
N SER A 209 10.23 -8.70 -16.65
CA SER A 209 11.63 -8.46 -17.02
C SER A 209 12.05 -7.04 -16.65
N LEU A 210 13.20 -6.88 -16.00
CA LEU A 210 13.74 -5.58 -15.58
C LEU A 210 15.21 -5.44 -16.02
N PRO A 211 15.69 -4.20 -16.28
CA PRO A 211 17.12 -3.96 -16.42
C PRO A 211 17.88 -4.40 -15.15
N PRO A 212 19.20 -4.67 -15.25
CA PRO A 212 20.03 -4.88 -14.08
C PRO A 212 20.04 -3.65 -13.18
N GLY A 213 19.88 -3.86 -11.88
CA GLY A 213 19.80 -2.75 -10.94
C GLY A 213 19.28 -3.16 -9.57
N SER A 214 19.21 -2.18 -8.68
CA SER A 214 18.59 -2.31 -7.36
C SER A 214 17.20 -1.70 -7.40
N TYR A 215 16.19 -2.45 -6.97
CA TYR A 215 14.80 -2.02 -7.01
C TYR A 215 14.15 -2.12 -5.63
N ARG A 216 13.29 -1.15 -5.31
CA ARG A 216 12.36 -1.24 -4.19
C ARG A 216 11.00 -1.72 -4.68
N LEU A 217 10.46 -2.71 -3.99
CA LEU A 217 9.15 -3.30 -4.21
C LEU A 217 8.23 -2.85 -3.08
N ASP A 218 7.25 -2.03 -3.43
CA ASP A 218 6.19 -1.55 -2.54
C ASP A 218 4.91 -2.36 -2.81
N PHE A 219 4.34 -2.96 -1.77
CA PHE A 219 3.26 -3.94 -1.91
C PHE A 219 1.94 -3.39 -1.37
N ARG A 220 0.87 -3.50 -2.17
CA ARG A 220 -0.49 -3.10 -1.81
C ARG A 220 -1.47 -4.24 -2.01
N PRO A 221 -1.76 -5.02 -0.96
CA PRO A 221 -2.80 -6.04 -0.99
C PRO A 221 -4.17 -5.41 -1.25
N LEU A 222 -5.00 -6.05 -2.07
CA LEU A 222 -6.32 -5.53 -2.43
C LEU A 222 -7.46 -6.18 -1.65
N SER A 223 -7.28 -7.43 -1.22
CA SER A 223 -8.27 -8.19 -0.45
C SER A 223 -8.28 -7.87 1.04
N THR A 224 -7.18 -7.32 1.57
CA THR A 224 -7.07 -6.93 2.98
C THR A 224 -7.06 -5.41 3.12
N ARG A 225 -7.98 -4.87 3.93
CA ARG A 225 -7.88 -3.48 4.39
C ARG A 225 -7.02 -3.47 5.66
N GLY A 226 -5.95 -2.70 5.70
CA GLY A 226 -5.11 -2.60 6.89
C GLY A 226 -3.65 -2.25 6.63
N VAL A 227 -2.79 -2.70 7.55
CA VAL A 227 -1.34 -2.47 7.57
C VAL A 227 -0.68 -3.00 6.30
N LEU A 228 0.02 -2.12 5.58
CA LEU A 228 0.82 -2.52 4.43
C LEU A 228 2.08 -3.30 4.88
N PRO A 229 2.48 -4.34 4.14
CA PRO A 229 3.76 -4.99 4.38
C PRO A 229 4.92 -4.03 4.09
N ASP A 230 6.09 -4.32 4.67
CA ASP A 230 7.26 -3.50 4.44
C ASP A 230 7.77 -3.65 3.01
N PRO A 231 8.33 -2.57 2.43
CA PRO A 231 8.94 -2.67 1.12
C PRO A 231 10.13 -3.64 1.15
N GLN A 232 10.33 -4.37 0.06
CA GLN A 232 11.50 -5.23 -0.11
C GLN A 232 12.46 -4.60 -1.11
N ILE A 233 13.78 -4.73 -0.88
CA ILE A 233 14.81 -4.31 -1.82
C ILE A 233 15.37 -5.56 -2.50
N VAL A 234 15.44 -5.54 -3.82
CA VAL A 234 15.92 -6.65 -4.63
C VAL A 234 17.00 -6.20 -5.60
N GLN A 235 17.94 -7.10 -5.90
CA GLN A 235 18.94 -6.90 -6.94
C GLN A 235 18.56 -7.74 -8.15
N ILE A 236 18.44 -7.09 -9.31
CA ILE A 236 18.20 -7.77 -10.58
C ILE A 236 19.53 -7.91 -11.31
N GLU A 237 19.83 -9.15 -11.71
CA GLU A 237 21.04 -9.50 -12.46
C GLU A 237 20.69 -10.02 -13.86
N PRO A 238 21.52 -9.74 -14.88
CA PRO A 238 21.37 -10.27 -16.23
C PRO A 238 21.11 -11.77 -16.29
N GLY A 239 20.08 -12.18 -17.03
CA GLY A 239 19.74 -13.58 -17.30
C GLY A 239 19.32 -14.40 -16.07
N LYS A 240 19.22 -13.79 -14.88
CA LYS A 240 18.84 -14.50 -13.65
C LYS A 240 17.39 -14.23 -13.28
N VAL A 241 16.77 -15.26 -12.70
CA VAL A 241 15.47 -15.14 -12.04
C VAL A 241 15.70 -14.78 -10.57
N THR A 242 15.09 -13.69 -10.14
CA THR A 242 15.08 -13.21 -8.75
C THR A 242 13.71 -13.51 -8.15
N PRO A 243 13.58 -14.57 -7.33
CA PRO A 243 12.32 -14.91 -6.69
C PRO A 243 12.07 -13.98 -5.50
N VAL A 244 10.81 -13.55 -5.34
CA VAL A 244 10.31 -12.79 -4.21
C VAL A 244 9.03 -13.46 -3.72
N GLU A 245 9.02 -13.87 -2.46
CA GLU A 245 7.81 -14.39 -1.82
C GLU A 245 7.31 -13.38 -0.78
N LEU A 246 6.08 -12.90 -0.98
CA LEU A 246 5.34 -12.13 0.00
C LEU A 246 4.30 -13.04 0.66
N ASN A 247 4.58 -13.48 1.88
CA ASN A 247 3.63 -14.23 2.70
C ASN A 247 3.01 -13.31 3.74
N LEU A 248 1.70 -13.07 3.61
CA LEU A 248 0.92 -12.20 4.48
C LEU A 248 -0.02 -13.04 5.34
N ASN A 249 0.34 -13.30 6.58
CA ASN A 249 -0.64 -13.87 7.51
C ASN A 249 -1.37 -12.73 8.20
N ALA A 250 -2.70 -12.74 8.13
CA ALA A 250 -3.52 -11.82 8.89
C ALA A 250 -3.46 -12.23 10.36
N GLY A 251 -3.22 -11.25 11.23
CA GLY A 251 -3.27 -11.42 12.68
C GLY A 251 -4.04 -10.26 13.32
N SER A 252 -4.30 -10.36 14.62
CA SER A 252 -4.97 -9.28 15.32
C SER A 252 -4.42 -9.06 16.72
N VAL A 253 -4.44 -7.81 17.16
CA VAL A 253 -4.16 -7.39 18.53
C VAL A 253 -5.48 -6.99 19.17
N VAL A 254 -5.85 -7.65 20.27
CA VAL A 254 -7.07 -7.40 21.04
C VAL A 254 -6.65 -6.78 22.37
N VAL A 255 -6.97 -5.51 22.58
CA VAL A 255 -6.52 -4.75 23.75
C VAL A 255 -7.71 -4.42 24.66
N LYS A 256 -7.70 -4.96 25.88
CA LYS A 256 -8.66 -4.64 26.94
C LYS A 256 -8.05 -3.65 27.92
N VAL A 257 -8.70 -2.51 28.11
CA VAL A 257 -8.25 -1.51 29.09
C VAL A 257 -9.30 -1.31 30.16
N THR A 258 -8.88 -1.35 31.41
CA THR A 258 -9.72 -1.02 32.56
C THR A 258 -9.06 0.07 33.41
N ARG A 259 -9.86 0.72 34.26
CA ARG A 259 -9.41 1.59 35.33
C ARG A 259 -10.10 1.18 36.62
N ASN A 260 -9.33 0.82 37.64
CA ASN A 260 -9.83 0.24 38.89
C ASN A 260 -10.85 -0.89 38.63
N GLY A 261 -10.56 -1.76 37.66
CA GLY A 261 -11.39 -2.92 37.30
C GLY A 261 -12.61 -2.62 36.41
N GLN A 262 -12.95 -1.36 36.15
CA GLN A 262 -14.04 -0.98 35.24
C GLN A 262 -13.52 -0.67 33.84
N LEU A 263 -14.31 -0.92 32.78
CA LEU A 263 -13.90 -0.59 31.41
C LEU A 263 -13.59 0.90 31.28
N SER A 264 -12.48 1.24 30.62
CA SER A 264 -11.96 2.61 30.58
C SER A 264 -11.52 3.02 29.17
N ASP A 265 -11.58 4.33 28.94
CA ASP A 265 -11.17 4.96 27.71
C ASP A 265 -9.64 5.14 27.63
N ALA A 266 -9.06 4.59 26.56
CA ALA A 266 -7.65 4.73 26.26
C ALA A 266 -7.40 4.74 24.75
N ALA A 267 -6.46 5.56 24.31
CA ALA A 267 -5.89 5.44 22.97
C ALA A 267 -5.04 4.17 22.89
N VAL A 268 -5.11 3.44 21.78
CA VAL A 268 -4.34 2.22 21.50
C VAL A 268 -3.52 2.44 20.24
N GLN A 269 -2.22 2.17 20.30
CA GLN A 269 -1.29 2.33 19.18
C GLN A 269 -0.42 1.08 19.05
N VAL A 270 -0.27 0.59 17.82
CA VAL A 270 0.60 -0.54 17.49
C VAL A 270 1.73 -0.05 16.60
N PHE A 271 2.95 -0.42 16.94
CA PHE A 271 4.18 -0.06 16.23
C PHE A 271 4.86 -1.34 15.77
N ARG A 272 5.28 -1.40 14.50
CA ARG A 272 6.19 -2.45 14.05
C ARG A 272 7.58 -2.14 14.60
N ASP A 273 8.33 -3.19 14.96
CA ASP A 273 9.66 -3.07 15.55
C ASP A 273 10.53 -1.98 14.87
N GLY A 274 11.16 -1.13 15.68
CA GLY A 274 11.99 -0.01 15.25
C GLY A 274 11.26 1.20 14.61
N LYS A 275 9.94 1.13 14.33
CA LYS A 275 9.20 2.25 13.71
C LYS A 275 8.65 3.24 14.74
N ARG A 276 8.86 4.53 14.49
CA ARG A 276 8.30 5.63 15.31
C ARG A 276 6.82 5.92 15.05
N ARG A 277 6.30 5.56 13.87
CA ARG A 277 4.91 5.83 13.48
C ARG A 277 4.07 4.58 13.73
N ALA A 278 2.95 4.77 14.43
CA ALA A 278 1.97 3.70 14.63
C ALA A 278 1.43 3.22 13.27
N ILE A 279 1.38 1.91 13.08
CA ILE A 279 0.86 1.26 11.87
C ILE A 279 -0.63 0.94 12.00
N ALA A 280 -1.13 0.82 13.23
CA ALA A 280 -2.54 0.67 13.56
C ALA A 280 -2.85 1.50 14.80
N VAL A 281 -4.02 2.15 14.80
CA VAL A 281 -4.49 2.98 15.90
C VAL A 281 -5.94 2.65 16.22
N GLY A 282 -6.30 2.78 17.49
CA GLY A 282 -7.65 2.55 17.98
C GLY A 282 -7.89 3.27 19.29
N ARG A 283 -9.07 3.01 19.85
CA ARG A 283 -9.49 3.54 21.14
C ARG A 283 -10.38 2.50 21.81
N THR A 284 -10.14 2.23 23.09
CA THR A 284 -11.10 1.54 23.95
C THR A 284 -12.07 2.55 24.54
N TYR A 285 -13.25 2.09 24.96
CA TYR A 285 -14.23 2.94 25.64
C TYR A 285 -14.74 2.24 26.91
N THR A 286 -15.63 2.92 27.62
CA THR A 286 -16.27 2.41 28.85
C THR A 286 -17.40 1.39 28.57
N LEU A 287 -17.81 1.23 27.31
CA LEU A 287 -18.82 0.27 26.89
C LEU A 287 -18.19 -1.02 26.35
N ALA A 288 -18.79 -2.17 26.70
CA ALA A 288 -18.28 -3.49 26.34
C ALA A 288 -18.24 -3.75 24.82
N GLU A 289 -19.08 -3.08 24.05
CA GLU A 289 -19.09 -3.15 22.57
C GLU A 289 -17.83 -2.59 21.90
N HIS A 290 -17.04 -1.79 22.62
CA HIS A 290 -15.82 -1.16 22.12
C HIS A 290 -14.59 -1.42 23.01
N ASN A 291 -14.70 -2.35 23.96
CA ASN A 291 -13.63 -2.73 24.86
C ASN A 291 -13.81 -4.21 25.28
N PRO A 292 -13.00 -5.14 24.72
CA PRO A 292 -11.69 -4.88 24.11
C PRO A 292 -11.72 -4.30 22.70
N LYS A 293 -10.69 -3.52 22.37
CA LYS A 293 -10.47 -3.00 21.01
C LYS A 293 -9.65 -4.00 20.19
N THR A 294 -10.20 -4.43 19.05
CA THR A 294 -9.47 -5.27 18.08
C THR A 294 -8.85 -4.40 16.99
N LEU A 295 -7.57 -4.63 16.68
CA LEU A 295 -6.80 -4.02 15.61
C LEU A 295 -6.22 -5.10 14.70
N GLN A 296 -6.48 -5.00 13.40
CA GLN A 296 -5.95 -5.91 12.40
C GLN A 296 -4.51 -5.53 12.03
N VAL A 297 -3.60 -6.50 12.04
CA VAL A 297 -2.20 -6.34 11.67
C VAL A 297 -1.74 -7.56 10.87
N LEU A 298 -0.51 -7.52 10.34
CA LEU A 298 0.11 -8.73 9.80
C LEU A 298 0.72 -9.53 10.97
N SER A 299 1.00 -10.82 10.76
CA SER A 299 1.82 -11.58 11.70
C SER A 299 3.22 -10.95 11.81
N GLY A 300 3.79 -10.91 13.01
CA GLY A 300 5.11 -10.34 13.24
C GLY A 300 5.31 -9.86 14.66
N THR A 301 6.39 -9.12 14.88
CA THR A 301 6.76 -8.56 16.19
C THR A 301 6.41 -7.07 16.26
N TYR A 302 5.81 -6.68 17.38
CA TYR A 302 5.24 -5.35 17.57
C TYR A 302 5.52 -4.79 18.98
N ASP A 303 5.52 -3.47 19.09
CA ASP A 303 5.26 -2.80 20.35
C ASP A 303 3.82 -2.32 20.36
N VAL A 304 3.14 -2.46 21.49
CA VAL A 304 1.77 -1.96 21.69
C VAL A 304 1.78 -0.98 22.84
N GLU A 305 1.25 0.21 22.62
CA GLU A 305 1.13 1.25 23.64
C GLU A 305 -0.34 1.62 23.83
N ILE A 306 -0.71 1.84 25.09
CA ILE A 306 -1.96 2.47 25.46
C ILE A 306 -1.70 3.75 26.25
N ALA A 307 -2.55 4.76 26.04
CA ALA A 307 -2.52 6.00 26.80
C ALA A 307 -3.92 6.26 27.37
N SER A 308 -4.02 6.43 28.69
CA SER A 308 -5.30 6.72 29.33
C SER A 308 -5.80 8.10 28.90
N VAL A 309 -7.08 8.21 28.57
CA VAL A 309 -7.72 9.50 28.27
C VAL A 309 -8.39 10.11 29.51
N GLU A 310 -8.61 9.30 30.55
CA GLU A 310 -9.33 9.69 31.77
C GLU A 310 -8.41 10.19 32.88
N LEU A 311 -7.14 9.76 32.88
CA LEU A 311 -6.16 10.17 33.88
C LEU A 311 -5.52 11.50 33.55
N GLY A 312 -5.27 12.31 34.57
CA GLY A 312 -4.52 13.55 34.43
C GLY A 312 -3.05 13.28 34.11
N GLY A 313 -2.53 13.99 33.10
CA GLY A 313 -1.15 13.84 32.62
C GLY A 313 -1.02 12.84 31.47
N ASP A 314 0.23 12.53 31.07
CA ASP A 314 0.52 11.56 30.00
C ASP A 314 0.79 10.17 30.59
N VAL A 315 -0.29 9.47 30.97
CA VAL A 315 -0.21 8.13 31.58
C VAL A 315 -0.29 7.06 30.51
N ARG A 316 0.79 6.29 30.36
CA ARG A 316 0.94 5.28 29.30
C ARG A 316 1.38 3.92 29.86
N HIS A 317 1.02 2.86 29.15
CA HIS A 317 1.57 1.52 29.33
C HIS A 317 2.01 0.96 27.98
N ARG A 318 3.16 0.29 27.95
CA ARG A 318 3.75 -0.25 26.72
C ARG A 318 4.15 -1.71 26.91
N TRP A 319 3.71 -2.56 25.99
CA TRP A 319 4.24 -3.91 25.77
C TRP A 319 5.26 -3.85 24.64
N ASN A 320 6.47 -4.31 24.89
CA ASN A 320 7.53 -4.33 23.88
C ASN A 320 7.68 -5.74 23.29
N GLN A 321 7.97 -5.82 21.99
CA GLN A 321 8.34 -7.06 21.29
C GLN A 321 7.32 -8.20 21.45
N VAL A 322 6.02 -7.89 21.40
CA VAL A 322 4.96 -8.91 21.40
C VAL A 322 4.82 -9.55 20.02
N VAL A 323 4.58 -10.86 19.99
CA VAL A 323 4.45 -11.63 18.76
C VAL A 323 2.98 -11.82 18.41
N VAL A 324 2.60 -11.46 17.19
CA VAL A 324 1.28 -11.70 16.62
C VAL A 324 1.39 -12.81 15.58
N GLY A 325 0.62 -13.88 15.78
CA GLY A 325 0.49 -15.00 14.84
C GLY A 325 -0.85 -14.97 14.10
N GLU A 326 -1.34 -16.14 13.72
CA GLU A 326 -2.69 -16.31 13.14
C GLU A 326 -3.78 -16.15 14.20
N GLU A 327 -3.53 -16.65 15.41
CA GLU A 327 -4.43 -16.47 16.55
C GLU A 327 -4.34 -15.03 17.10
N PRO A 328 -5.46 -14.44 17.56
CA PRO A 328 -5.47 -13.12 18.15
C PRO A 328 -4.55 -13.00 19.38
N LEU A 329 -3.65 -12.02 19.37
CA LEU A 329 -2.88 -11.63 20.55
C LEU A 329 -3.78 -10.82 21.48
N VAL A 330 -4.08 -11.35 22.67
CA VAL A 330 -4.90 -10.66 23.68
C VAL A 330 -4.01 -9.99 24.72
N LEU A 331 -4.13 -8.66 24.85
CA LEU A 331 -3.44 -7.84 25.83
C LEU A 331 -4.44 -7.18 26.77
N SER A 332 -4.09 -7.04 28.04
CA SER A 332 -4.93 -6.32 29.00
C SER A 332 -4.10 -5.53 30.02
N HIS A 333 -4.58 -4.34 30.35
CA HIS A 333 -4.00 -3.50 31.38
C HIS A 333 -5.11 -2.82 32.20
N ASP A 334 -4.92 -2.76 33.52
CA ASP A 334 -5.78 -2.04 34.45
C ASP A 334 -5.02 -0.84 35.03
N PHE A 335 -5.36 0.36 34.59
CA PHE A 335 -4.83 1.57 35.18
C PHE A 335 -5.37 1.72 36.60
N LYS A 336 -4.49 2.08 37.54
CA LYS A 336 -4.90 2.42 38.90
C LYS A 336 -5.10 3.91 39.03
N SER A 337 -6.11 4.32 39.78
CA SER A 337 -6.40 5.74 39.97
C SER A 337 -7.05 6.06 41.31
N GLY A 338 -6.80 7.27 41.83
CA GLY A 338 -7.52 7.89 42.92
C GLY A 338 -8.07 9.27 42.53
N LEU A 339 -8.95 9.82 43.36
CA LEU A 339 -9.60 11.11 43.13
C LEU A 339 -9.05 12.17 44.08
N LEU A 340 -8.51 13.25 43.53
CA LEU A 340 -8.16 14.46 44.25
C LEU A 340 -9.19 15.57 43.95
N ARG A 341 -9.75 16.18 44.99
CA ARG A 341 -10.66 17.32 44.92
C ARG A 341 -9.99 18.53 45.57
N LEU A 342 -9.78 19.61 44.82
CA LEU A 342 -9.16 20.84 45.32
C LEU A 342 -10.11 22.01 45.19
N GLY A 343 -10.43 22.64 46.32
CA GLY A 343 -11.28 23.82 46.38
C GLY A 343 -10.61 25.00 47.07
N GLY A 344 -11.07 26.19 46.76
CA GLY A 344 -10.52 27.44 47.27
C GLY A 344 -11.62 28.36 47.76
N LYS A 345 -11.41 28.99 48.92
CA LYS A 345 -12.33 30.00 49.47
C LYS A 345 -11.59 31.28 49.87
N ARG A 346 -12.23 32.43 49.69
CA ARG A 346 -11.86 33.75 50.21
C ARG A 346 -13.05 34.27 51.00
N ASP A 347 -12.84 34.64 52.27
CA ASP A 347 -13.90 35.10 53.17
C ASP A 347 -15.14 34.17 53.20
N GLY A 348 -14.90 32.86 53.15
CA GLY A 348 -15.94 31.83 53.14
C GLY A 348 -16.68 31.63 51.81
N LYS A 349 -16.39 32.43 50.77
CA LYS A 349 -16.94 32.30 49.41
C LYS A 349 -15.96 31.60 48.48
N LEU A 350 -16.45 30.92 47.45
CA LEU A 350 -15.58 30.28 46.46
C LEU A 350 -14.69 31.31 45.77
N THR A 351 -13.39 31.00 45.63
CA THR A 351 -12.44 31.81 44.87
C THR A 351 -11.80 31.00 43.74
N ASP A 352 -11.33 31.73 42.74
CA ASP A 352 -10.65 31.21 41.55
C ASP A 352 -9.16 30.99 41.86
N MET A 353 -8.64 29.82 41.51
CA MET A 353 -7.25 29.46 41.68
C MET A 353 -6.73 28.76 40.44
N THR A 354 -5.51 29.10 40.01
CA THR A 354 -4.74 28.20 39.16
C THR A 354 -4.15 27.08 40.00
N VAL A 355 -4.08 25.89 39.43
CA VAL A 355 -3.59 24.67 40.08
C VAL A 355 -2.54 24.05 39.17
N THR A 356 -1.34 23.82 39.71
CA THR A 356 -0.28 23.04 39.08
C THR A 356 0.00 21.83 39.96
N ILE A 357 -0.16 20.62 39.40
CA ILE A 357 0.09 19.35 40.08
C ILE A 357 1.31 18.70 39.44
N GLU A 358 2.30 18.38 40.25
CA GLU A 358 3.57 17.81 39.84
C GLU A 358 3.78 16.45 40.52
N LYS A 359 4.18 15.45 39.73
CA LYS A 359 4.76 14.20 40.24
C LYS A 359 6.02 13.90 39.45
N ALA A 360 7.13 13.79 40.16
CA ALA A 360 8.43 13.49 39.56
C ALA A 360 8.41 12.12 38.85
N PRO A 361 9.11 11.96 37.70
CA PRO A 361 9.88 12.98 37.01
C PRO A 361 9.09 13.85 36.01
N ASN A 362 7.88 13.45 35.56
CA ASN A 362 7.31 13.99 34.31
C ASN A 362 5.80 14.32 34.33
N VAL A 363 5.09 14.14 35.45
CA VAL A 363 3.66 14.49 35.49
C VAL A 363 3.54 15.98 35.82
N LEU A 364 3.03 16.74 34.86
CA LEU A 364 2.65 18.14 35.03
C LEU A 364 1.20 18.31 34.58
N ILE A 365 0.33 18.71 35.50
CA ILE A 365 -1.08 18.98 35.21
C ILE A 365 -1.36 20.43 35.61
N GLU A 366 -1.83 21.22 34.65
CA GLU A 366 -2.26 22.60 34.88
C GLU A 366 -3.78 22.71 34.75
N SER A 367 -4.41 23.39 35.69
CA SER A 367 -5.85 23.59 35.70
C SER A 367 -6.22 24.87 36.44
N ARG A 368 -7.52 25.12 36.52
CA ARG A 368 -8.08 26.30 37.19
C ARG A 368 -9.41 25.94 37.84
N THR A 369 -9.63 26.39 39.07
CA THR A 369 -10.97 26.40 39.70
C THR A 369 -11.71 27.67 39.30
N TYR A 370 -13.04 27.68 39.40
CA TYR A 370 -13.81 28.92 39.25
C TYR A 370 -14.68 29.18 40.47
N VAL A 371 -15.31 30.35 40.50
CA VAL A 371 -16.26 30.75 41.54
C VAL A 371 -17.64 30.08 41.39
N SER A 372 -17.67 28.81 40.96
CA SER A 372 -18.87 28.00 40.76
C SER A 372 -18.70 26.63 41.42
N GLU A 373 -19.75 26.14 42.06
CA GLU A 373 -19.81 24.83 42.72
C GLU A 373 -19.56 23.67 41.73
N ASP A 374 -19.86 23.85 40.44
CA ASP A 374 -19.63 22.83 39.41
C ASP A 374 -18.13 22.60 39.12
N THR A 375 -17.28 23.54 39.51
CA THR A 375 -15.84 23.55 39.19
C THR A 375 -14.94 23.72 40.42
N ASN A 376 -15.54 23.87 41.61
CA ASN A 376 -14.86 24.12 42.86
C ASN A 376 -15.60 23.37 44.01
N PRO A 377 -15.06 22.23 44.48
CA PRO A 377 -13.70 21.78 44.25
C PRO A 377 -13.50 21.13 42.88
N ARG A 378 -12.39 21.45 42.22
CA ARG A 378 -11.97 20.84 40.95
C ARG A 378 -11.54 19.40 41.18
N GLN A 379 -11.98 18.50 40.31
CA GLN A 379 -11.66 17.08 40.37
C GLN A 379 -10.46 16.74 39.48
N PHE A 380 -9.56 15.91 40.01
CA PHE A 380 -8.40 15.37 39.31
C PHE A 380 -8.36 13.86 39.55
N ILE A 381 -8.41 13.09 38.46
CA ILE A 381 -8.22 11.65 38.51
C ILE A 381 -6.74 11.40 38.26
N LEU A 382 -6.04 10.86 39.25
CA LEU A 382 -4.59 10.73 39.24
C LEU A 382 -4.18 9.29 39.46
N GLU A 383 -3.05 8.87 38.89
CA GLU A 383 -2.43 7.60 39.29
C GLU A 383 -2.04 7.63 40.77
N PRO A 384 -1.95 6.47 41.44
CA PRO A 384 -1.39 6.40 42.78
C PRO A 384 0.03 6.97 42.83
N GLY A 385 0.33 7.72 43.89
CA GLY A 385 1.65 8.29 44.12
C GLY A 385 1.60 9.59 44.91
N ASP A 386 2.79 10.13 45.14
CA ASP A 386 3.00 11.37 45.86
C ASP A 386 3.07 12.55 44.89
N TYR A 387 2.36 13.63 45.23
CA TYR A 387 2.19 14.80 44.39
C TYR A 387 2.48 16.08 45.16
N ASP A 388 3.25 16.96 44.53
CA ASP A 388 3.42 18.34 44.96
C ASP A 388 2.45 19.23 44.19
N ILE A 389 1.66 20.02 44.91
CA ILE A 389 0.62 20.86 44.33
C ILE A 389 0.95 22.30 44.66
N ARG A 390 1.01 23.13 43.62
CA ARG A 390 1.17 24.58 43.72
C ARG A 390 -0.14 25.21 43.28
N VAL A 391 -0.68 26.10 44.09
CA VAL A 391 -1.86 26.89 43.73
C VAL A 391 -1.57 28.38 43.79
N VAL A 392 -2.20 29.14 42.91
CA VAL A 392 -2.17 30.60 42.94
C VAL A 392 -3.60 31.10 42.87
N GLU A 393 -4.04 31.81 43.91
CA GLU A 393 -5.35 32.43 43.91
C GLU A 393 -5.33 33.67 43.00
N VAL A 394 -6.32 33.75 42.12
CA VAL A 394 -6.27 34.67 40.97
C VAL A 394 -6.45 36.13 41.40
N GLU A 395 -7.26 36.39 42.43
CA GLU A 395 -7.61 37.75 42.85
C GLU A 395 -6.45 38.46 43.57
N SER A 396 -5.79 37.80 44.52
CA SER A 396 -4.67 38.36 45.29
C SER A 396 -3.29 37.96 44.77
N GLY A 397 -3.19 36.94 43.93
CA GLY A 397 -1.91 36.33 43.56
C GLY A 397 -1.26 35.51 44.69
N THR A 398 -1.99 35.26 45.78
CA THR A 398 -1.48 34.49 46.93
C THR A 398 -1.16 33.07 46.49
N LYS A 399 0.05 32.62 46.81
CA LYS A 399 0.54 31.28 46.47
C LYS A 399 0.46 30.36 47.67
N LYS A 400 0.02 29.12 47.46
CA LYS A 400 0.13 28.04 48.45
C LYS A 400 0.72 26.79 47.82
N GLN A 401 1.32 25.97 48.66
CA GLN A 401 1.84 24.66 48.28
C GLN A 401 1.33 23.61 49.26
N LEU A 402 1.06 22.41 48.75
CA LEU A 402 0.70 21.26 49.56
C LEU A 402 1.24 19.98 48.93
N HIS A 403 1.46 18.99 49.77
CA HIS A 403 1.85 17.65 49.37
C HIS A 403 0.68 16.70 49.65
N VAL A 404 0.37 15.82 48.69
CA VAL A 404 -0.68 14.80 48.84
C VAL A 404 -0.21 13.45 48.31
N GLN A 405 -0.60 12.39 49.02
CA GLN A 405 -0.38 11.01 48.58
C GLN A 405 -1.70 10.44 48.09
N VAL A 406 -1.85 10.22 46.79
CA VAL A 406 -3.04 9.61 46.18
C VAL A 406 -2.89 8.09 46.20
N THR A 407 -3.90 7.38 46.69
CA THR A 407 -3.97 5.91 46.67
C THR A 407 -4.95 5.41 45.61
N ALA A 408 -4.81 4.16 45.18
CA ALA A 408 -5.77 3.53 44.28
C ALA A 408 -7.15 3.47 44.94
N GLU A 409 -8.19 3.86 44.19
CA GLU A 409 -9.59 3.99 44.61
C GLU A 409 -9.83 4.96 45.78
N GLY A 410 -8.78 5.63 46.27
CA GLY A 410 -8.86 6.61 47.35
C GLY A 410 -9.45 7.95 46.88
N MET A 411 -10.00 8.70 47.82
CA MET A 411 -10.47 10.06 47.61
C MET A 411 -9.87 11.01 48.64
N ILE A 412 -9.31 12.12 48.15
CA ILE A 412 -8.73 13.19 48.97
C ILE A 412 -9.40 14.50 48.57
N GLU A 413 -9.96 15.20 49.55
CA GLU A 413 -10.49 16.55 49.36
C GLU A 413 -9.70 17.55 50.21
N LYS A 414 -9.27 18.66 49.59
CA LYS A 414 -8.58 19.77 50.26
C LYS A 414 -9.27 21.08 49.91
N TRP A 415 -9.53 21.85 50.95
CA TRP A 415 -10.00 23.24 50.86
C TRP A 415 -8.89 24.19 51.30
N LEU A 416 -8.64 25.22 50.50
CA LEU A 416 -7.60 26.22 50.74
C LEU A 416 -8.27 27.57 51.00
N ASP A 417 -8.07 28.12 52.19
CA ASP A 417 -8.62 29.44 52.56
C ASP A 417 -7.61 30.56 52.27
N PHE A 418 -8.00 31.57 51.51
CA PHE A 418 -7.17 32.71 51.14
C PHE A 418 -7.58 33.95 51.95
N PRO A 419 -6.58 34.76 52.38
CA PRO A 419 -6.81 36.00 53.08
C PRO A 419 -7.32 37.10 52.16
#